data_AF-A0A183GKL1-F1
#
_entry.id   AF-A0A183GKL1-F1
#
_cell.length_a   1.000
_cell.length_b   1.000
_cell.length_c   1.000
_cell.angle_alpha   90.00
_cell.angle_beta   90.00
_cell.angle_gamma   90.00
#
_symmetry.space_group_name_H-M   'P 1'
#
loop_
_entity.id
_entity.type
_entity.pdbx_description
1 polymer ?
#
loop_
_entity_poly.entity_id
_entity_poly.type
_entity_poly.pdbx_seq_one_letter_code
_entity_poly.pdbx_strand_id
1 'polypeptide(L)'
;MVRPSSIYRYAFRLFSTAEHNTSSRSFHISKGRRLDESGAPTMTNFEEHAKRFFVFERVDDDAFRTSDLSTSRQGPSRTAYGGLIFAQALAAAENTVDDKLKPHAIHSFFVLSVDTSLPVQYNVRRIRDGRSFCLRSVEGVQDGKIVFTMQASFNVVSFALLYS
;
A
#
# COMPACT_ATOMS: atom_id res chain seq x y z
N MET A 1 9.77 8.90 10.89
CA MET A 1 9.85 8.01 9.70
C MET A 1 8.59 7.15 9.67
N VAL A 2 7.78 7.29 8.61
CA VAL A 2 6.49 6.58 8.47
C VAL A 2 6.75 5.12 8.10
N ARG A 3 6.02 4.20 8.73
CA ARG A 3 6.25 2.75 8.60
C ARG A 3 5.68 2.26 7.26
N PRO A 4 6.41 1.40 6.50
CA PRO A 4 5.85 0.73 5.34
C PRO A 4 4.68 -0.16 5.77
N SER A 5 3.62 -0.23 4.97
CA SER A 5 2.42 -0.98 5.33
C SER A 5 2.69 -2.46 5.60
N SER A 6 1.95 -3.06 6.52
CA SER A 6 1.94 -4.49 6.78
C SER A 6 1.61 -5.24 5.49
N ILE A 7 0.67 -4.76 4.67
CA ILE A 7 0.40 -5.36 3.35
C ILE A 7 1.64 -5.35 2.45
N TYR A 8 2.45 -4.29 2.46
CA TYR A 8 3.69 -4.27 1.69
C TYR A 8 4.69 -5.32 2.21
N ARG A 9 4.75 -5.54 3.53
CA ARG A 9 5.55 -6.63 4.15
C ARG A 9 5.00 -8.02 3.80
N TYR A 10 3.68 -8.19 3.74
CA TYR A 10 3.02 -9.46 3.45
C TYR A 10 3.03 -9.83 1.96
N ALA A 11 2.75 -8.88 1.07
CA ALA A 11 2.88 -9.08 -0.38
C ALA A 11 4.32 -9.45 -0.73
N PHE A 12 5.30 -8.78 -0.12
CA PHE A 12 6.71 -9.13 -0.28
C PHE A 12 7.04 -10.52 0.27
N ARG A 13 6.54 -10.87 1.47
CA ARG A 13 6.74 -12.21 2.06
C ARG A 13 6.11 -13.31 1.22
N LEU A 14 4.91 -13.10 0.68
CA LEU A 14 4.22 -14.08 -0.17
C LEU A 14 4.93 -14.31 -1.49
N PHE A 15 5.47 -13.26 -2.13
CA PHE A 15 6.31 -13.39 -3.32
C PHE A 15 7.65 -14.09 -3.02
N SER A 16 8.28 -13.80 -1.87
CA SER A 16 9.51 -14.48 -1.42
C SER A 16 9.29 -15.97 -1.12
N THR A 17 8.15 -16.35 -0.54
CA THR A 17 7.81 -17.77 -0.28
C THR A 17 7.33 -18.52 -1.52
N ALA A 18 6.76 -17.84 -2.52
CA ALA A 18 6.31 -18.48 -3.76
C ALA A 18 7.47 -19.03 -4.61
N GLU A 19 8.67 -18.44 -4.50
CA GLU A 19 9.85 -18.92 -5.23
C GLU A 19 10.49 -20.19 -4.65
N HIS A 20 10.11 -20.62 -3.44
CA HIS A 20 10.59 -21.90 -2.89
C HIS A 20 9.70 -23.10 -3.27
N ASN A 21 8.58 -22.89 -3.99
CA ASN A 21 7.67 -24.00 -4.27
C ASN A 21 6.87 -23.90 -5.58
N THR A 22 7.42 -23.39 -6.69
CA THR A 22 6.76 -23.63 -7.98
C THR A 22 7.72 -23.78 -9.16
N SER A 23 7.73 -25.01 -9.69
CA SER A 23 8.17 -25.33 -11.05
C SER A 23 7.41 -24.49 -12.10
N SER A 24 8.18 -23.77 -12.91
CA SER A 24 7.95 -23.53 -14.35
C SER A 24 6.54 -23.15 -14.81
N ARG A 25 6.14 -21.88 -14.73
CA ARG A 25 5.23 -21.26 -15.74
C ARG A 25 5.51 -19.75 -15.92
N SER A 26 6.22 -19.43 -16.99
CA SER A 26 6.61 -18.06 -17.39
C SER A 26 5.44 -17.27 -17.98
N PHE A 27 5.15 -16.08 -17.45
CA PHE A 27 4.34 -15.06 -18.12
C PHE A 27 5.25 -14.01 -18.76
N HIS A 28 5.16 -13.86 -20.09
CA HIS A 28 5.95 -12.91 -20.88
C HIS A 28 5.42 -11.46 -20.72
N ILE A 29 6.28 -10.55 -20.25
CA ILE A 29 6.07 -9.08 -20.35
C ILE A 29 7.39 -8.44 -20.81
N SER A 30 7.42 -7.98 -22.06
CA SER A 30 8.46 -7.16 -22.71
C SER A 30 8.16 -5.66 -22.48
N LYS A 31 9.09 -4.69 -22.44
CA LYS A 31 10.54 -4.61 -22.67
C LYS A 31 11.03 -3.33 -21.96
N GLY A 32 12.25 -3.35 -21.40
CA GLY A 32 12.92 -2.17 -20.81
C GLY A 32 13.45 -2.36 -19.39
N ARG A 33 14.08 -3.51 -19.10
CA ARG A 33 14.76 -3.81 -17.82
C ARG A 33 16.26 -3.89 -18.10
N ARG A 34 17.09 -3.21 -17.30
CA ARG A 34 18.53 -3.51 -17.22
C ARG A 34 18.64 -4.90 -16.59
N LEU A 35 19.09 -5.86 -17.38
CA LEU A 35 19.20 -7.28 -17.00
C LEU A 35 20.57 -7.51 -16.36
N ASP A 36 20.63 -8.39 -15.37
CA ASP A 36 21.90 -9.00 -14.95
C ASP A 36 22.40 -10.01 -16.00
N GLU A 37 23.62 -10.53 -15.84
CA GLU A 37 24.27 -11.42 -16.82
C GLU A 37 23.51 -12.74 -17.10
N SER A 38 22.48 -13.05 -16.31
CA SER A 38 21.58 -14.20 -16.48
C SER A 38 20.19 -13.84 -17.04
N GLY A 39 19.90 -12.56 -17.28
CA GLY A 39 18.65 -12.11 -17.93
C GLY A 39 17.48 -11.88 -16.97
N ALA A 40 17.68 -11.91 -15.65
CA ALA A 40 16.64 -11.69 -14.66
C ALA A 40 16.63 -10.23 -14.15
N PRO A 41 15.47 -9.70 -13.71
CA PRO A 41 15.44 -8.45 -12.96
C PRO A 41 15.98 -8.71 -11.56
N THR A 42 17.09 -8.08 -11.19
CA THR A 42 17.65 -8.23 -9.83
C THR A 42 16.67 -7.64 -8.79
N MET A 43 16.30 -8.46 -7.80
CA MET A 43 15.28 -8.19 -6.76
C MET A 43 15.43 -6.84 -6.02
N THR A 44 16.66 -6.38 -5.80
CA THR A 44 16.98 -5.15 -5.08
C THR A 44 16.38 -3.90 -5.73
N ASN A 45 16.35 -3.86 -7.07
CA ASN A 45 15.89 -2.68 -7.81
C ASN A 45 14.38 -2.46 -7.69
N PHE A 46 13.58 -3.54 -7.57
CA PHE A 46 12.12 -3.42 -7.48
C PHE A 46 11.67 -2.96 -6.10
N GLU A 47 12.26 -3.53 -5.04
CA GLU A 47 11.95 -3.13 -3.66
C GLU A 47 12.29 -1.67 -3.39
N GLU A 48 13.48 -1.23 -3.77
CA GLU A 48 13.91 0.16 -3.58
C GLU A 48 13.00 1.12 -4.33
N HIS A 49 12.62 0.76 -5.56
CA HIS A 49 11.70 1.56 -6.34
C HIS A 49 10.34 1.68 -5.66
N ALA A 50 9.80 0.57 -5.16
CA ALA A 50 8.45 0.60 -4.61
C ALA A 50 8.41 1.12 -3.15
N LYS A 51 9.54 1.12 -2.41
CA LYS A 51 9.69 1.83 -1.13
C LYS A 51 9.46 3.34 -1.27
N ARG A 52 9.86 3.97 -2.39
CA ARG A 52 9.66 5.41 -2.62
C ARG A 52 8.19 5.83 -2.52
N PHE A 53 7.25 4.99 -2.95
CA PHE A 53 5.83 5.32 -2.89
C PHE A 53 5.25 5.40 -1.47
N PHE A 54 5.94 4.83 -0.48
CA PHE A 54 5.50 4.79 0.92
C PHE A 54 6.33 5.72 1.81
N VAL A 55 7.10 6.64 1.20
CA VAL A 55 7.73 7.74 1.92
C VAL A 55 6.67 8.82 2.11
N PHE A 56 6.19 8.95 3.34
CA PHE A 56 5.21 9.98 3.70
C PHE A 56 5.86 11.11 4.48
N GLU A 57 5.52 12.33 4.11
CA GLU A 57 5.62 13.49 4.97
C GLU A 57 4.46 13.44 5.99
N ARG A 58 4.77 13.53 7.28
CA ARG A 58 3.72 13.59 8.32
C ARG A 58 3.32 15.06 8.51
N VAL A 59 2.13 15.41 8.04
CA VAL A 59 1.58 16.77 8.11
C VAL A 59 1.00 17.03 9.50
N ASP A 60 0.39 16.01 10.11
CA ASP A 60 -0.17 16.03 11.45
C ASP A 60 -0.17 14.60 12.04
N ASP A 61 -0.65 14.42 13.26
CA ASP A 61 -0.62 13.14 13.96
C ASP A 61 -1.29 12.01 13.18
N ASP A 62 -2.43 12.31 12.57
CA ASP A 62 -3.22 11.39 11.75
C ASP A 62 -3.34 11.89 10.28
N ALA A 63 -2.39 12.71 9.80
CA ALA A 63 -2.37 13.21 8.42
C ALA A 63 -1.02 12.98 7.73
N PHE A 64 -1.05 12.35 6.55
CA PHE A 64 0.14 11.92 5.81
C PHE A 64 0.09 12.39 4.37
N ARG A 65 1.19 12.87 3.81
CA ARG A 65 1.28 13.37 2.44
C ARG A 65 2.35 12.63 1.65
N THR A 66 2.06 12.34 0.39
CA THR A 66 3.03 11.76 -0.56
C THR A 66 2.91 12.42 -1.92
N SER A 67 4.04 12.51 -2.62
CA SER A 67 4.16 13.17 -3.92
C SER A 67 4.60 12.21 -5.02
N ASP A 68 5.12 11.04 -4.67
CA ASP A 68 5.53 10.05 -5.67
C ASP A 68 4.35 9.13 -5.97
N LEU A 69 3.75 9.35 -7.13
CA LEU A 69 2.61 8.59 -7.65
C LEU A 69 2.93 7.99 -9.03
N SER A 70 4.17 8.18 -9.49
CA SER A 70 4.55 7.88 -10.86
C SER A 70 4.96 6.42 -11.02
N THR A 71 4.15 5.64 -11.74
CA THR A 71 4.49 4.25 -12.09
C THR A 71 4.92 4.14 -13.55
N SER A 72 5.77 3.15 -13.86
CA SER A 72 6.19 2.82 -15.23
C SER A 72 5.04 2.34 -16.12
N ARG A 73 3.90 1.97 -15.53
CA ARG A 73 2.66 1.58 -16.23
C ARG A 73 1.64 2.71 -16.40
N GLN A 74 2.06 3.97 -16.26
CA GLN A 74 1.16 5.09 -16.53
C GLN A 74 0.74 5.08 -18.02
N GLY A 75 -0.57 5.12 -18.25
CA GLY A 75 -1.11 5.40 -19.58
C GLY A 75 -0.86 6.85 -19.99
N PRO A 76 -1.31 7.27 -21.17
CA PRO A 76 -1.15 8.65 -21.63
C PRO A 76 -1.90 9.66 -20.74
N SER A 77 -2.93 9.21 -20.02
CA SER A 77 -3.58 10.00 -18.98
C SER A 77 -2.72 9.97 -17.72
N ARG A 78 -2.34 11.13 -17.17
CA ARG A 78 -1.56 11.33 -15.93
C ARG A 78 -2.31 10.89 -14.65
N THR A 79 -3.07 9.81 -14.75
CA THR A 79 -3.91 9.29 -13.67
C THR A 79 -3.11 8.26 -12.86
N ALA A 80 -3.08 8.42 -11.55
CA ALA A 80 -2.43 7.47 -10.66
C ALA A 80 -3.13 6.11 -10.70
N TYR A 81 -2.35 5.05 -10.56
CA TYR A 81 -2.90 3.70 -10.47
C TYR A 81 -3.71 3.54 -9.18
N GLY A 82 -4.99 3.15 -9.28
CA GLY A 82 -5.88 3.04 -8.11
C GLY A 82 -5.35 2.10 -7.01
N GLY A 83 -4.69 0.99 -7.37
CA GLY A 83 -4.08 0.10 -6.38
C GLY A 83 -2.96 0.76 -5.57
N LEU A 84 -2.25 1.73 -6.14
CA LEU A 84 -1.24 2.52 -5.43
C LEU A 84 -1.90 3.43 -4.39
N ILE A 85 -2.95 4.14 -4.79
CA ILE A 85 -3.72 5.03 -3.90
C ILE A 85 -4.33 4.26 -2.74
N PHE A 86 -4.88 3.07 -3.01
CA PHE A 86 -5.39 2.15 -2.00
C PHE A 86 -4.28 1.73 -1.02
N ALA A 87 -3.13 1.28 -1.54
CA ALA A 87 -2.03 0.81 -0.70
C ALA A 87 -1.46 1.93 0.18
N GLN A 88 -1.35 3.15 -0.35
CA GLN A 88 -0.90 4.32 0.39
C GLN A 88 -1.90 4.72 1.48
N ALA A 89 -3.20 4.73 1.19
CA ALA A 89 -4.24 5.01 2.17
C ALA A 89 -4.25 3.99 3.32
N LEU A 90 -4.05 2.71 3.00
CA LEU A 90 -3.92 1.66 4.01
C LEU A 90 -2.65 1.82 4.85
N ALA A 91 -1.54 2.18 4.23
CA ALA A 91 -0.31 2.49 4.95
C ALA A 91 -0.52 3.65 5.94
N ALA A 92 -1.20 4.71 5.52
CA ALA A 92 -1.56 5.82 6.39
C ALA A 92 -2.42 5.34 7.58
N ALA A 93 -3.45 4.53 7.34
CA ALA A 93 -4.28 3.97 8.41
C ALA A 93 -3.46 3.12 9.40
N GLU A 94 -2.60 2.23 8.91
CA GLU A 94 -1.75 1.37 9.74
C GLU A 94 -0.77 2.15 10.61
N ASN A 95 -0.30 3.31 10.17
CA ASN A 95 0.57 4.18 10.97
C ASN A 95 -0.15 4.81 12.19
N THR A 96 -1.48 4.69 12.27
CA THR A 96 -2.29 5.17 13.39
C THR A 96 -2.78 4.04 14.32
N VAL A 97 -2.30 2.82 14.09
CA VAL A 97 -2.77 1.59 14.74
C VAL A 97 -1.59 0.88 15.42
N ASP A 98 -1.85 0.18 16.54
CA ASP A 98 -0.83 -0.64 17.23
C ASP A 98 -0.36 -1.79 16.31
N ASP A 99 0.95 -2.09 16.33
CA ASP A 99 1.56 -3.10 15.47
C ASP A 99 0.98 -4.51 15.61
N LYS A 100 0.32 -4.82 16.73
CA LYS A 100 -0.34 -6.11 16.98
C LYS A 100 -1.62 -6.29 16.18
N LEU A 101 -2.25 -5.19 15.77
CA LEU A 101 -3.48 -5.19 14.98
C LEU A 101 -3.13 -5.24 13.49
N LYS A 102 -3.87 -6.04 12.72
CA LYS A 102 -3.70 -6.20 11.27
C LYS A 102 -5.01 -5.92 10.54
N PRO A 103 -4.96 -5.40 9.30
CA PRO A 103 -6.17 -5.20 8.52
C PRO A 103 -6.91 -6.53 8.34
N HIS A 104 -8.22 -6.52 8.60
CA HIS A 104 -9.09 -7.69 8.47
C HIS A 104 -10.18 -7.47 7.41
N ALA A 105 -10.75 -6.27 7.35
CA ALA A 105 -11.75 -5.91 6.37
C ALA A 105 -11.56 -4.46 5.94
N ILE A 106 -11.70 -4.19 4.65
CA ILE A 106 -11.49 -2.87 4.07
C ILE A 106 -12.58 -2.61 3.04
N HIS A 107 -13.22 -1.44 3.13
CA HIS A 107 -14.12 -0.92 2.11
C HIS A 107 -13.55 0.40 1.59
N SER A 108 -13.51 0.58 0.27
CA SER A 108 -12.97 1.80 -0.32
C SER A 108 -13.67 2.19 -1.61
N PHE A 109 -13.70 3.49 -1.88
CA PHE A 109 -14.27 4.07 -3.09
C PHE A 109 -13.27 5.02 -3.76
N PHE A 110 -13.13 4.88 -5.09
CA PHE A 110 -12.40 5.81 -5.94
C PHE A 110 -13.38 6.88 -6.41
N VAL A 111 -13.26 8.09 -5.88
CA VAL A 111 -14.25 9.16 -6.10
C VAL A 111 -13.90 9.96 -7.35
N LEU A 112 -12.61 10.33 -7.50
CA LEU A 112 -12.10 11.11 -8.63
C LEU A 112 -10.77 10.53 -9.11
N SER A 113 -10.41 10.83 -10.37
CA SER A 113 -9.08 10.56 -10.89
C SER A 113 -8.02 11.35 -10.11
N VAL A 114 -6.92 10.69 -9.75
CA VAL A 114 -5.79 11.31 -9.05
C VAL A 114 -4.75 11.72 -10.08
N ASP A 115 -4.35 12.99 -10.10
CA ASP A 115 -3.27 13.50 -10.94
C ASP A 115 -1.91 13.13 -10.34
N THR A 116 -1.03 12.46 -11.12
CA THR A 116 0.30 12.05 -10.65
C THR A 116 1.29 13.20 -10.47
N SER A 117 0.97 14.40 -10.96
CA SER A 117 1.80 15.60 -10.80
C SER A 117 1.54 16.37 -9.51
N LEU A 118 0.47 16.05 -8.78
CA LEU A 118 0.08 16.71 -7.55
C LEU A 118 0.18 15.75 -6.36
N PRO A 119 0.59 16.23 -5.17
CA PRO A 119 0.63 15.38 -3.98
C PRO A 119 -0.78 14.96 -3.54
N VAL A 120 -0.85 13.83 -2.85
CA VAL A 120 -2.08 13.36 -2.18
C VAL A 120 -1.85 13.38 -0.68
N GLN A 121 -2.81 13.95 0.05
CA GLN A 121 -2.86 13.92 1.51
C GLN A 121 -3.90 12.90 1.97
N TYR A 122 -3.50 12.00 2.85
CA TYR A 122 -4.35 11.02 3.50
C TYR A 122 -4.66 11.48 4.92
N ASN A 123 -5.91 11.83 5.16
CA ASN A 123 -6.41 12.19 6.49
C ASN A 123 -7.03 10.95 7.11
N VAL A 124 -6.52 10.53 8.26
CA VAL A 124 -7.00 9.37 9.00
C VAL A 124 -7.84 9.85 10.16
N ARG A 125 -9.06 9.30 10.29
CA ARG A 125 -9.93 9.49 11.44
C ARG A 125 -10.05 8.20 12.22
N ARG A 126 -9.77 8.27 13.52
CA ARG A 126 -9.95 7.17 14.47
C ARG A 126 -11.43 7.05 14.85
N ILE A 127 -12.09 6.01 14.34
CA ILE A 127 -13.53 5.80 14.61
C ILE A 127 -13.73 5.00 15.89
N ARG A 128 -12.86 4.02 16.15
CA ARG A 128 -12.92 3.16 17.34
C ARG A 128 -11.54 2.63 17.68
N ASP A 129 -11.21 2.64 18.97
CA ASP A 129 -10.03 1.99 19.55
C ASP A 129 -10.45 1.03 20.65
N GLY A 130 -10.37 -0.26 20.36
CA GLY A 130 -10.60 -1.34 21.32
C GLY A 130 -9.36 -2.22 21.46
N ARG A 131 -9.34 -3.04 22.52
CA ARG A 131 -8.19 -3.89 22.85
C ARG A 131 -7.80 -4.87 21.73
N SER A 132 -8.81 -5.44 21.06
CA SER A 132 -8.62 -6.48 20.03
C SER A 132 -9.06 -6.02 18.64
N PHE A 133 -9.62 -4.81 18.53
CA PHE A 133 -10.26 -4.31 17.33
C PHE A 133 -10.19 -2.79 17.25
N CYS A 134 -9.82 -2.24 16.09
CA CYS A 134 -9.93 -0.81 15.84
C CYS A 134 -10.49 -0.52 14.44
N LEU A 135 -11.08 0.66 14.28
CA LEU A 135 -11.68 1.12 13.02
C LEU A 135 -11.08 2.48 12.65
N ARG A 136 -10.66 2.61 11.40
CA ARG A 136 -10.13 3.84 10.79
C ARG A 136 -10.97 4.21 9.58
N SER A 137 -11.18 5.52 9.40
CA SER A 137 -11.67 6.10 8.16
C SER A 137 -10.53 6.91 7.54
N VAL A 138 -10.32 6.80 6.24
CA VAL A 138 -9.28 7.55 5.52
C VAL A 138 -9.90 8.29 4.37
N GLU A 139 -9.54 9.56 4.23
CA GLU A 139 -9.87 10.40 3.09
C GLU A 139 -8.59 10.78 2.38
N GLY A 140 -8.46 10.40 1.11
CA GLY A 140 -7.43 10.90 0.21
C GLY A 140 -7.90 12.21 -0.40
N VAL A 141 -7.14 13.27 -0.18
CA VAL A 141 -7.43 14.64 -0.61
C VAL A 141 -6.35 15.12 -1.56
N GLN A 142 -6.75 15.65 -2.70
CA GLN A 142 -5.88 16.31 -3.67
C GLN A 142 -6.55 17.61 -4.10
N ASP A 143 -5.82 18.73 -4.08
CA ASP A 143 -6.35 20.06 -4.42
C ASP A 143 -7.65 20.41 -3.66
N GLY A 144 -7.70 20.08 -2.36
CA GLY A 144 -8.86 20.31 -1.51
C GLY A 144 -10.09 19.43 -1.79
N LYS A 145 -10.00 18.48 -2.74
CA LYS A 145 -11.10 17.58 -3.12
C LYS A 145 -10.83 16.16 -2.65
N ILE A 146 -11.87 15.47 -2.20
CA ILE A 146 -11.79 14.05 -1.85
C ILE A 146 -11.71 13.25 -3.15
N VAL A 147 -10.59 12.56 -3.37
CA VAL A 147 -10.34 11.70 -4.53
C VAL A 147 -10.52 10.22 -4.19
N PHE A 148 -10.39 9.87 -2.91
CA PHE A 148 -10.47 8.49 -2.43
C PHE A 148 -11.03 8.44 -1.01
N THR A 149 -11.83 7.43 -0.69
CA THR A 149 -12.29 7.17 0.67
C THR A 149 -12.09 5.70 1.03
N MET A 150 -11.80 5.42 2.30
CA MET A 150 -11.64 4.06 2.81
C MET A 150 -12.07 3.96 4.26
N GLN A 151 -12.70 2.83 4.61
CA GLN A 151 -12.84 2.37 5.99
C GLN A 151 -12.06 1.07 6.17
N ALA A 152 -11.18 1.04 7.15
CA ALA A 152 -10.32 -0.10 7.44
C ALA A 152 -10.54 -0.56 8.88
N SER A 153 -10.92 -1.83 8.99
CA SER A 153 -11.11 -2.56 10.22
C SER A 153 -9.87 -3.41 10.50
N PHE A 154 -9.35 -3.32 11.72
CA PHE A 154 -8.16 -4.05 12.16
C PHE A 154 -8.49 -4.92 13.36
N ASN A 155 -7.90 -6.12 13.43
CA ASN A 155 -8.04 -7.02 14.56
C ASN A 155 -6.71 -7.63 14.98
N VAL A 156 -6.66 -8.19 16.18
CA VAL A 156 -5.51 -9.02 16.60
C VAL A 156 -5.52 -10.31 15.79
N VAL A 157 -4.35 -10.70 15.29
CA VAL A 157 -4.18 -11.99 14.63
C VAL A 157 -4.23 -13.08 15.70
N SER A 158 -5.37 -13.73 15.83
CA SER A 158 -5.51 -14.92 16.68
C SER A 158 -5.22 -16.15 15.84
N PHE A 159 -4.17 -16.89 16.21
CA PHE A 159 -3.94 -18.22 15.66
C PHE A 159 -4.90 -19.18 16.38
N ALA A 160 -5.99 -19.58 15.72
CA ALA A 160 -6.80 -20.67 16.25
C ALA A 160 -5.94 -21.93 16.26
N LEU A 161 -5.62 -22.43 17.46
CA LEU A 161 -4.90 -23.69 17.63
C LEU A 161 -5.73 -24.82 17.02
N LEU A 162 -5.27 -25.32 15.88
CA LEU A 162 -5.71 -26.59 15.30
C LEU A 162 -5.16 -27.73 16.17
N TYR A 163 -5.88 -28.02 17.26
CA TYR A 163 -5.83 -29.32 17.93
C TYR A 163 -7.22 -29.62 18.45
N SER A 164 -7.95 -30.45 17.71
CA SER A 164 -8.99 -31.34 18.23
C SER A 164 -8.87 -32.69 17.56
#